data_AF-A0A1F9QRW5-F1
#
_entry.id   AF-A0A1F9QRW5-F1
#
_cell.length_a   1.000
_cell.length_b   1.000
_cell.length_c   1.000
_cell.angle_alpha   90.00
_cell.angle_beta   90.00
_cell.angle_gamma   90.00
#
_symmetry.space_group_name_H-M   'P 1'
#
loop_
_entity.id
_entity.type
_entity.pdbx_description
1 polymer ?
#
loop_
_entity_poly.entity_id
_entity_poly.type
_entity_poly.pdbx_seq_one_letter_code
_entity_poly.pdbx_strand_id
1 'polypeptide(L)' 'MADRITITMGCTVCKNKNYHFSRGKKKEFKIEISKFCRNCGKQTAHKEVKS' A
#
# COMPACT_ATOMS: atom_id res chain seq x y z
N MET A 1 9.40 16.27 -16.45
CA MET A 1 8.82 16.33 -15.10
C MET A 1 8.28 14.95 -14.75
N ALA A 2 8.95 14.23 -13.85
CA ALA A 2 8.61 12.84 -13.56
C ALA A 2 7.39 12.76 -12.63
N ASP A 3 6.24 12.45 -13.20
CA ASP A 3 5.01 12.25 -12.46
C ASP A 3 5.09 10.94 -11.64
N ARG A 4 5.48 11.11 -10.37
CA ARG A 4 5.53 10.06 -9.35
C ARG A 4 4.31 10.22 -8.46
N ILE A 5 3.46 9.21 -8.44
CA ILE A 5 2.29 9.14 -7.57
C ILE A 5 2.71 8.40 -6.30
N THR A 6 2.62 9.06 -5.15
CA THR A 6 2.74 8.39 -3.86
C THR A 6 1.40 7.75 -3.52
N ILE A 7 1.39 6.43 -3.41
CA ILE A 7 0.25 5.65 -2.94
C ILE A 7 0.48 5.22 -1.50
N THR A 8 -0.58 5.26 -0.70
CA THR A 8 -0.55 4.70 0.66
C THR A 8 -1.07 3.28 0.61
N MET A 9 -0.48 2.37 1.38
CA MET A 9 -0.99 1.01 1.54
C MET A 9 -1.55 0.83 2.94
N GLY A 10 -2.81 0.38 2.97
CA GLY A 10 -3.53 0.02 4.17
C GLY A 10 -3.61 -1.49 4.31
N CYS A 11 -3.42 -1.99 5.51
CA CYS A 11 -3.73 -3.39 5.81
C CYS A 11 -5.24 -3.62 5.75
N THR A 12 -5.68 -4.72 5.16
CA THR A 12 -7.11 -5.08 5.08
C THR A 12 -7.75 -5.41 6.43
N VAL A 13 -6.95 -5.81 7.42
CA VAL A 13 -7.41 -6.28 8.73
C VAL A 13 -7.39 -5.15 9.76
N CYS A 14 -6.24 -4.52 9.95
CA CYS A 14 -6.05 -3.45 10.94
C CYS A 14 -6.50 -2.07 10.41
N LYS A 15 -6.80 -1.94 9.10
CA LYS A 15 -7.01 -0.66 8.37
C LYS A 15 -5.88 0.37 8.55
N ASN A 16 -4.78 -0.04 9.17
CA ASN A 16 -3.67 0.83 9.48
C ASN A 16 -2.90 1.14 8.19
N LYS A 17 -2.64 2.43 7.96
CA LYS A 17 -1.87 2.95 6.83
C LYS A 17 -0.40 2.89 7.22
N ASN A 18 0.31 1.86 6.76
CA ASN A 18 1.63 1.53 7.30
C ASN A 18 2.76 1.61 6.28
N TYR A 19 2.44 1.69 4.98
CA TYR A 19 3.45 1.76 3.93
C TYR A 19 3.10 2.83 2.91
N HIS A 20 4.13 3.54 2.44
CA HIS A 20 4.02 4.50 1.34
C HIS A 20 4.85 3.95 0.18
N PHE A 21 4.26 3.88 -1.00
CA PHE A 21 4.92 3.44 -2.21
C PHE A 21 4.92 4.57 -3.22
N SER A 22 6.06 4.81 -3.86
CA SER A 22 6.14 5.74 -4.99
C SER A 22 6.01 4.94 -6.28
N ARG A 23 4.98 5.21 -7.08
CA ARG A 23 4.80 4.58 -8.40
C ARG A 23 4.80 5.61 -9.52
N GLY A 24 5.25 5.21 -10.71
CA GLY A 24 5.14 6.05 -11.90
C GLY A 24 3.74 6.00 -12.52
N LYS A 25 3.28 7.12 -13.08
CA LYS A 25 1.94 7.27 -13.69
C LYS A 25 1.54 6.18 -14.71
N LYS A 26 2.52 5.58 -15.39
CA LYS A 26 2.29 4.57 -16.46
C LYS A 26 1.90 3.18 -15.95
N LYS A 27 2.04 2.89 -14.65
CA LYS A 27 1.75 1.56 -14.08
C LYS A 27 0.60 1.65 -13.08
N GLU A 28 -0.63 1.57 -13.60
CA GLU A 28 -1.89 1.54 -12.84
C GLU A 28 -2.31 0.12 -12.44
N PHE A 29 -1.37 -0.75 -12.06
CA PHE A 29 -1.73 -2.06 -11.51
C PHE A 29 -2.18 -1.88 -10.06
N LYS A 30 -3.29 -2.54 -9.68
CA LYS A 30 -3.70 -2.67 -8.28
C LYS A 30 -2.65 -3.50 -7.53
N ILE A 31 -1.97 -2.87 -6.59
CA ILE A 31 -0.90 -3.47 -5.80
C ILE A 31 -1.52 -4.06 -4.53
N GLU A 32 -1.55 -5.38 -4.47
CA GLU A 32 -1.90 -6.16 -3.27
C GLU A 32 -0.64 -6.90 -2.80
N ILE A 33 -0.04 -6.46 -1.69
CA ILE A 33 1.21 -7.03 -1.17
C ILE A 33 0.98 -7.64 0.19
N SER A 34 1.41 -8.88 0.37
CA SER A 34 1.42 -9.57 1.66
C SER A 34 2.60 -9.11 2.53
N LYS A 35 2.39 -8.02 3.26
CA LYS A 35 3.33 -7.46 4.25
C LYS A 35 2.91 -7.82 5.67
N PHE A 36 3.86 -7.76 6.59
CA PHE A 36 3.62 -7.91 8.02
C PHE A 36 2.91 -6.66 8.60
N CYS A 37 1.67 -6.78 9.11
CA CYS A 37 1.05 -5.70 9.91
C CYS A 37 1.56 -5.84 11.35
N ARG A 38 2.38 -4.88 11.81
CA ARG A 38 2.84 -4.80 13.21
C ARG A 38 1.69 -4.81 14.22
N ASN A 39 0.54 -4.22 13.85
CA ASN A 39 -0.64 -4.17 14.72
C ASN A 39 -1.39 -5.50 14.81
N CYS A 40 -1.33 -6.34 13.78
CA CYS A 40 -1.97 -7.66 13.78
C CYS A 40 -1.01 -8.79 14.19
N GLY A 41 0.29 -8.52 14.26
CA GLY A 41 1.32 -9.54 14.55
C GLY A 41 1.44 -10.63 13.48
N LYS A 42 0.88 -10.44 12.28
CA LYS A 42 0.85 -11.45 11.22
C LYS A 42 1.02 -10.84 9.83
N GLN A 43 1.40 -11.66 8.86
CA GLN A 43 1.40 -11.28 7.45
C GLN A 43 -0.02 -11.17 6.94
N THR A 44 -0.36 -10.02 6.38
CA THR A 44 -1.70 -9.69 5.88
C THR A 44 -1.58 -9.03 4.52
N ALA A 45 -2.60 -9.22 3.68
CA ALA A 45 -2.71 -8.48 2.43
C ALA A 45 -2.85 -6.97 2.74
N HIS A 46 -1.94 -6.17 2.22
CA HIS A 46 -2.04 -4.72 2.21
C HIS A 46 -2.53 -4.31 0.84
N LYS A 47 -3.61 -3.53 0.80
CA LYS A 47 -4.18 -2.96 -0.42
C LYS A 47 -3.80 -1.50 -0.52
N GLU A 48 -3.66 -1.01 -1.73
CA GLU A 48 -3.58 0.41 -1.99
C GLU A 48 -4.83 1.13 -1.48
N VAL A 49 -4.61 2.15 -0.66
CA VAL A 49 -5.62 3.07 -0.15
C VAL A 49 -5.36 4.41 -0.82
N LYS A 50 -6.35 4.90 -1.55
CA LYS A 50 -6.35 6.31 -1.95
C LYS A 50 -6.46 7.15 -0.68
N SER A 51 -5.44 7.98 -0.44
CA SER A 51 -5.56 9.11 0.49
C SER A 51 -6.41 10.20 -0.15
#